data_AF-F8PM12-F1
#
_entry.id   AF-F8PM12-F1
#
_cell.length_a   1.000
_cell.length_b   1.000
_cell.length_c   1.000
_cell.angle_alpha   90.00
_cell.angle_beta   90.00
_cell.angle_gamma   90.00
#
_symmetry.space_group_name_H-M   'P 1'
#
loop_
_entity.id
_entity.type
_entity.pdbx_description
1 polymer ?
#
loop_
_entity_poly.entity_id
_entity_poly.type
_entity_poly.pdbx_seq_one_letter_code
_entity_poly.pdbx_strand_id
1 'polypeptide(L)'
;NGFSALGQIGGKERKDMAKILLGCLIGKLPRHAIITYQSLLDFIQIAQYPTRDDTTLGYLAQSLNIFHQHKDILIHLGVRDHFNIPKFHSLLHYQEFI
;
A
#
# COMPACT_ATOMS: atom_id res chain seq x y z
N ASN A 1 0.99 -2.99 -27.11
CA ASN A 1 -0.02 -1.93 -26.84
C ASN A 1 -0.62 -2.12 -25.45
N GLY A 2 0.12 -1.75 -24.40
CA GLY A 2 -0.30 -1.87 -23.00
C GLY A 2 -0.20 -0.52 -22.28
N PHE A 3 0.19 -0.51 -21.01
CA PHE A 3 0.35 0.70 -20.16
C PHE A 3 1.16 1.85 -20.81
N SER A 4 1.98 1.58 -21.83
CA SER A 4 2.75 2.56 -22.60
C SER A 4 1.90 3.62 -23.33
N ALA A 5 0.61 3.40 -23.56
CA ALA A 5 -0.28 4.39 -24.19
C ALA A 5 -0.88 5.40 -23.18
N LEU A 6 -0.66 5.21 -21.88
CA LEU A 6 -1.21 6.06 -20.81
C LEU A 6 -0.32 7.28 -20.60
N GLY A 7 -0.31 8.19 -21.57
CA GLY A 7 0.27 9.52 -21.41
C GLY A 7 -0.53 10.32 -20.38
N GLN A 8 0.14 10.80 -19.33
CA GLN A 8 -0.42 11.67 -18.29
C GLN A 8 -1.48 11.08 -17.33
N ILE A 9 -1.34 9.81 -16.91
CA ILE A 9 -2.13 9.30 -15.77
C ILE A 9 -1.71 9.97 -14.45
N GLY A 10 -2.68 10.63 -13.82
CA GLY A 10 -2.56 11.31 -12.53
C GLY A 10 -2.35 10.35 -11.36
N GLY A 11 -1.92 10.90 -10.22
CA GLY A 11 -1.63 10.10 -9.02
C GLY A 11 -2.84 9.36 -8.43
N LYS A 12 -4.06 9.85 -8.70
CA LYS A 12 -5.32 9.18 -8.32
C LYS A 12 -5.60 7.99 -9.24
N GLU A 13 -5.54 8.20 -10.55
CA GLU A 13 -5.80 7.16 -11.57
C GLU A 13 -4.84 5.97 -11.42
N ARG A 14 -3.55 6.21 -11.16
CA ARG A 14 -2.58 5.14 -10.91
C ARG A 14 -2.96 4.24 -9.73
N LYS A 15 -3.60 4.79 -8.70
CA LYS A 15 -4.02 4.04 -7.49
C LYS A 15 -5.30 3.26 -7.75
N ASP A 16 -6.26 3.86 -8.43
CA ASP A 16 -7.49 3.18 -8.84
C ASP A 16 -7.16 1.98 -9.74
N MET A 17 -6.23 2.18 -10.69
CA MET A 17 -5.70 1.10 -11.50
C MET A 17 -5.01 0.02 -10.65
N ALA A 18 -4.18 0.40 -9.68
CA ALA A 18 -3.52 -0.57 -8.79
C ALA A 18 -4.53 -1.42 -7.99
N LYS A 19 -5.63 -0.81 -7.52
CA LYS A 19 -6.72 -1.54 -6.82
C LYS A 19 -7.44 -2.51 -7.74
N ILE A 20 -7.76 -2.10 -8.97
CA ILE A 20 -8.38 -2.98 -9.97
C ILE A 20 -7.46 -4.16 -10.29
N LEU A 21 -6.18 -3.89 -10.57
CA LEU A 21 -5.19 -4.92 -10.87
C LEU A 21 -5.01 -5.90 -9.70
N LEU A 22 -5.03 -5.41 -8.46
CA LEU A 22 -4.97 -6.26 -7.27
C LEU A 22 -6.16 -7.22 -7.18
N GLY A 23 -7.37 -6.76 -7.54
CA GLY A 23 -8.55 -7.60 -7.64
C GLY A 23 -8.39 -8.75 -8.64
N CYS A 24 -7.74 -8.49 -9.79
CA CYS A 24 -7.45 -9.52 -10.80
C CYS A 24 -6.44 -10.58 -10.33
N LEU A 25 -5.66 -10.30 -9.28
CA LEU A 25 -4.65 -11.21 -8.72
C LEU A 25 -5.21 -12.13 -7.62
N ILE A 26 -6.47 -11.94 -7.23
CA ILE A 26 -7.13 -12.81 -6.23
C ILE A 26 -7.17 -14.25 -6.76
N GLY A 27 -6.75 -15.19 -5.91
CA GLY A 27 -6.62 -16.62 -6.28
C GLY A 27 -5.42 -16.96 -7.16
N LYS A 28 -4.62 -15.96 -7.59
CA LYS A 28 -3.37 -16.16 -8.32
C LYS A 28 -2.12 -15.96 -7.47
N LEU A 29 -2.21 -15.11 -6.45
CA LEU A 29 -1.14 -14.89 -5.47
C LEU A 29 -1.51 -15.48 -4.11
N PRO A 30 -0.50 -15.79 -3.25
CA PRO A 30 -0.73 -16.15 -1.87
C PRO A 30 -1.57 -15.08 -1.16
N ARG A 31 -2.51 -15.51 -0.31
CA ARG A 31 -3.40 -14.60 0.42
C ARG A 31 -2.64 -13.51 1.18
N HIS A 32 -1.52 -13.87 1.80
CA HIS A 32 -0.67 -12.91 2.52
C HIS A 32 -0.13 -11.81 1.60
N ALA A 33 0.28 -12.14 0.37
CA ALA A 33 0.77 -11.14 -0.58
C ALA A 33 -0.34 -10.17 -1.02
N ILE A 34 -1.56 -10.68 -1.23
CA ILE A 34 -2.73 -9.83 -1.52
C ILE A 34 -2.99 -8.85 -0.36
N ILE A 35 -2.99 -9.34 0.88
CA ILE A 35 -3.19 -8.51 2.08
C ILE A 35 -2.09 -7.45 2.21
N THR A 36 -0.82 -7.80 1.95
CA THR A 36 0.29 -6.85 1.97
C THR A 36 0.08 -5.71 0.98
N TYR A 37 -0.28 -6.01 -0.27
CA TYR A 37 -0.51 -4.94 -1.26
C TYR A 37 -1.78 -4.14 -0.97
N GLN A 38 -2.84 -4.80 -0.51
CA GLN A 38 -4.09 -4.13 -0.15
C GLN A 38 -3.87 -3.12 0.98
N SER A 39 -3.25 -3.55 2.08
CA SER A 39 -2.97 -2.70 3.24
C SER A 39 -2.07 -1.50 2.88
N LEU A 40 -1.09 -1.68 1.99
CA LEU A 40 -0.27 -0.59 1.48
C LEU A 40 -1.07 0.41 0.63
N LEU A 41 -1.93 -0.07 -0.25
CA LEU A 41 -2.79 0.80 -1.08
C LEU A 41 -3.80 1.57 -0.23
N ASP A 42 -4.35 0.94 0.80
CA ASP A 42 -5.28 1.57 1.74
C ASP A 42 -4.57 2.65 2.57
N PHE A 43 -3.37 2.37 3.09
CA PHE A 43 -2.54 3.38 3.75
C PHE A 43 -2.31 4.61 2.86
N ILE A 44 -1.88 4.39 1.61
CA ILE A 44 -1.62 5.47 0.65
C ILE A 44 -2.89 6.28 0.38
N GLN A 45 -4.04 5.63 0.26
CA GLN A 45 -5.32 6.31 0.03
C GLN A 45 -5.73 7.16 1.24
N ILE A 46 -5.71 6.58 2.44
CA ILE A 46 -6.09 7.25 3.69
C ILE A 46 -5.17 8.45 3.97
N ALA A 47 -3.85 8.30 3.76
CA ALA A 47 -2.88 9.36 3.99
C ALA A 47 -3.12 10.64 3.15
N GLN A 48 -3.91 10.55 2.09
CA GLN A 48 -4.24 11.68 1.22
C GLN A 48 -5.60 12.32 1.54
N TYR A 49 -6.34 11.81 2.51
CA TYR A 49 -7.62 12.42 2.87
C TYR A 49 -7.37 13.83 3.43
N PRO A 50 -8.13 14.84 2.94
CA PRO A 50 -7.89 16.24 3.28
C PRO A 50 -8.22 16.56 4.74
N THR A 51 -9.19 15.84 5.31
CA THR A 51 -9.58 15.97 6.73
C THR A 51 -9.03 14.77 7.48
N ARG A 52 -8.14 15.02 8.44
CA ARG A 52 -7.63 14.01 9.38
C ARG A 52 -8.41 14.18 10.67
N ASP A 53 -9.44 13.37 10.85
CA ASP A 53 -10.03 13.12 12.17
C ASP A 53 -9.33 11.92 12.83
N ASP A 54 -9.54 11.75 14.14
CA ASP A 54 -8.94 10.65 14.92
C ASP A 54 -9.28 9.27 14.34
N THR A 55 -10.45 9.14 13.71
CA THR A 55 -10.90 7.92 13.05
C THR A 55 -10.01 7.58 11.85
N THR A 56 -9.72 8.56 11.01
CA THR A 56 -8.84 8.44 9.84
C THR A 56 -7.42 8.09 10.26
N LEU A 57 -6.93 8.67 11.36
CA LEU A 57 -5.63 8.32 11.93
C LEU A 57 -5.59 6.86 12.41
N GLY A 58 -6.67 6.40 13.04
CA GLY A 58 -6.83 4.99 13.44
C GLY A 58 -6.76 4.02 12.26
N TYR A 59 -7.42 4.34 11.14
CA TYR A 59 -7.34 3.51 9.93
C TYR A 59 -5.94 3.52 9.28
N LEU A 60 -5.24 4.65 9.34
CA LEU A 60 -3.88 4.77 8.86
C LEU A 60 -2.92 3.89 9.70
N ALA A 61 -3.07 3.91 11.02
CA ALA A 61 -2.35 3.04 11.95
C ALA A 61 -2.61 1.55 11.65
N GLN A 62 -3.89 1.20 11.50
CA GLN A 62 -4.33 -0.17 11.28
C GLN A 62 -3.79 -0.72 9.95
N SER A 63 -3.89 0.05 8.87
CA SER A 63 -3.38 -0.35 7.56
C SER A 63 -1.86 -0.56 7.59
N LEU A 64 -1.12 0.30 8.28
CA LEU A 64 0.32 0.12 8.46
C LEU A 64 0.62 -1.15 9.27
N ASN A 65 -0.07 -1.39 10.39
CA ASN A 65 0.10 -2.60 11.19
C ASN A 65 -0.16 -3.88 10.38
N ILE A 66 -1.24 -3.93 9.60
CA ILE A 66 -1.55 -5.07 8.72
C ILE A 66 -0.43 -5.26 7.69
N PHE A 67 0.09 -4.19 7.09
CA PHE A 67 1.23 -4.28 6.17
C PHE A 67 2.44 -4.92 6.87
N HIS A 68 2.80 -4.46 8.06
CA HIS A 68 3.93 -4.99 8.82
C HIS A 68 3.76 -6.47 9.20
N GLN A 69 2.55 -6.90 9.55
CA GLN A 69 2.24 -8.30 9.89
C GLN A 69 2.38 -9.25 8.70
N HIS A 70 2.24 -8.76 7.46
CA HIS A 70 2.16 -9.61 6.27
C HIS A 70 3.35 -9.44 5.30
N LYS A 71 4.10 -8.33 5.36
CA LYS A 71 5.10 -7.97 4.33
C LYS A 71 6.21 -9.00 4.11
N ASP A 72 6.52 -9.84 5.09
CA ASP A 72 7.60 -10.82 4.99
C ASP A 72 7.33 -11.86 3.88
N ILE A 73 6.07 -12.06 3.49
CA ILE A 73 5.73 -12.88 2.32
C ILE A 73 6.42 -12.41 1.04
N LEU A 74 6.67 -11.09 0.90
CA LEU A 74 7.35 -10.54 -0.27
C LEU A 74 8.84 -10.87 -0.27
N ILE A 75 9.44 -11.07 0.91
CA ILE A 75 10.82 -11.57 1.03
C ILE A 75 10.84 -13.06 0.69
N HIS A 76 9.94 -13.85 1.26
CA HIS A 76 9.83 -15.27 0.97
C HIS A 76 9.61 -15.59 -0.51
N LEU A 77 8.86 -14.74 -1.22
CA LEU A 77 8.61 -14.86 -2.65
C LEU A 77 9.75 -14.28 -3.52
N GLY A 78 10.81 -13.74 -2.92
CA GLY A 78 11.94 -13.14 -3.64
C GLY A 78 11.62 -11.82 -4.34
N VAL A 79 10.51 -11.16 -4.00
CA VAL A 79 10.13 -9.86 -4.57
C VAL A 79 11.02 -8.74 -4.02
N ARG A 80 11.51 -8.89 -2.79
CA ARG A 80 12.34 -7.90 -2.11
C ARG A 80 13.31 -8.56 -1.14
N ASP A 81 14.54 -8.06 -1.05
CA ASP A 81 15.52 -8.58 -0.08
C ASP A 81 15.22 -8.09 1.35
N HIS A 82 14.80 -6.83 1.50
CA HIS A 82 14.43 -6.25 2.80
C HIS A 82 13.53 -5.02 2.67
N PHE A 83 12.91 -4.62 3.78
CA PHE A 83 12.08 -3.42 3.90
C PHE A 83 12.75 -2.22 4.58
N ASN A 84 14.08 -2.24 4.74
CA ASN A 84 14.87 -1.10 5.23
C ASN A 84 14.93 0.04 4.19
N ILE A 85 13.77 0.60 3.84
CA ILE A 85 13.64 1.71 2.91
C ILE A 85 13.41 2.97 3.74
N PRO A 86 14.23 4.03 3.59
CA PRO A 86 14.11 5.25 4.37
C PRO A 86 12.69 5.83 4.38
N LYS A 87 11.99 5.77 3.24
CA LYS A 87 10.57 6.18 3.14
C LYS A 87 9.64 5.37 4.05
N PHE A 88 9.80 4.05 4.16
CA PHE A 88 8.98 3.24 5.08
C PHE A 88 9.28 3.57 6.55
N HIS A 89 10.53 3.91 6.85
CA HIS A 89 10.90 4.37 8.19
C HIS A 89 10.22 5.71 8.52
N SER A 90 10.17 6.65 7.57
CA SER A 90 9.40 7.89 7.72
C SER A 90 7.89 7.68 7.88
N LEU A 91 7.32 6.58 7.35
CA LEU A 91 5.90 6.25 7.55
C LEU A 91 5.59 5.80 8.98
N LEU A 92 6.54 5.16 9.67
CA LEU A 92 6.40 4.78 11.08
C LEU A 92 6.34 6.02 11.97
N HIS A 93 7.16 7.03 11.68
CA HIS A 93 7.15 8.29 12.41
C HIS A 93 5.97 9.21 12.04
N TYR A 94 5.20 8.90 10.98
CA TYR A 94 4.08 9.75 10.55
C TYR A 94 2.98 9.87 11.63
N GLN A 95 2.89 8.91 12.54
CA GLN A 95 1.99 8.96 13.69
C GLN A 95 2.53 9.78 14.87
N GLU A 96 3.85 9.99 14.95
CA GLU A 96 4.49 10.75 16.03
C GLU A 96 4.56 12.26 15.74
N PHE A 97 4.32 12.65 14.49
CA PHE A 97 4.33 14.05 14.03
C PHE A 97 2.92 14.65 13.86
N ILE A 98 1.87 13.98 14.34
CA ILE A 98 0.49 14.50 14.41
C ILE A 98 0.14 14.77 15.87
#